data_AF-A0A9P4N7M2-F1
#
_entry.id   AF-A0A9P4N7M2-F1
#
_cell.length_a   1.000
_cell.length_b   1.000
_cell.length_c   1.000
_cell.angle_alpha   90.00
_cell.angle_beta   90.00
_cell.angle_gamma   90.00
#
_symmetry.space_group_name_H-M   'P 1'
#
loop_
_entity.id
_entity.type
_entity.pdbx_description
1 polymer ?
#
loop_
_entity_poly.entity_id
_entity_poly.type
_entity_poly.pdbx_seq_one_letter_code
_entity_poly.pdbx_strand_id
1 'polypeptide(L)' 'MGQQECTMELARTDDCAAVINANACYNQFRFRNSQTLQCVDGTDNADRARKACKCCSCVGKVMCDWTKQQNLC' A
#
# COMPACT_ATOMS: atom_id res chain seq x y z
N MET A 1 4.32 15.90 -2.67
CA MET A 1 3.14 15.52 -1.86
C MET A 1 3.66 14.78 -0.64
N GLY A 2 3.32 15.26 0.57
CA GLY A 2 3.88 14.70 1.82
C GLY A 2 3.36 13.29 2.06
N GLN A 3 4.27 12.34 2.27
CA GLN A 3 3.91 11.03 2.80
C GLN A 3 3.20 11.24 4.13
N GLN A 4 1.95 10.79 4.26
CA GLN A 4 1.26 10.82 5.54
C GLN A 4 1.99 9.86 6.48
N GLU A 5 2.52 10.38 7.59
CA GLU A 5 3.01 9.55 8.68
C GLU A 5 1.89 8.62 9.14
N CYS A 6 2.22 7.35 9.37
CA CYS A 6 1.21 6.41 9.83
C CYS A 6 0.85 6.72 11.28
N THR A 7 -0.30 7.36 11.47
CA THR A 7 -0.91 7.51 12.80
C THR A 7 -1.72 6.27 13.14
N MET A 8 -1.94 6.00 14.43
CA MET A 8 -2.78 4.88 14.87
C MET A 8 -4.22 4.99 14.32
N GLU A 9 -4.72 6.22 14.15
CA GLU A 9 -6.02 6.47 13.51
C GLU A 9 -6.00 6.09 12.03
N LEU A 10 -4.95 6.48 11.29
CA LEU A 10 -4.80 6.14 9.87
C LEU A 10 -4.67 4.62 9.68
N ALA A 11 -3.85 3.96 10.50
CA ALA A 11 -3.66 2.50 10.47
C ALA A 11 -4.96 1.71 10.69
N ARG A 12 -5.91 2.28 11.45
CA ARG A 12 -7.21 1.66 11.76
C ARG A 12 -8.29 1.93 10.71
N THR A 13 -8.02 2.75 9.70
CA THR A 13 -8.95 2.93 8.58
C THR A 13 -9.01 1.66 7.74
N ASP A 14 -10.19 1.34 7.19
CA ASP A 14 -10.37 0.21 6.26
C ASP A 14 -9.39 0.26 5.08
N ASP A 15 -9.07 1.46 4.59
CA ASP A 15 -8.06 1.66 3.54
C ASP A 15 -6.70 1.05 3.92
N CYS A 16 -6.21 1.36 5.12
CA CYS A 16 -4.91 0.89 5.57
C CYS A 16 -4.96 -0.55 6.08
N ALA A 17 -6.08 -0.98 6.66
CA ALA A 17 -6.29 -2.37 7.04
C ALA A 17 -6.22 -3.30 5.83
N ALA A 18 -6.83 -2.91 4.69
CA ALA A 18 -6.72 -3.64 3.43
C ALA A 18 -5.27 -3.76 2.95
N VAL A 19 -4.50 -2.67 3.07
CA VAL A 19 -3.10 -2.61 2.62
C VAL A 19 -2.16 -3.38 3.55
N ILE A 20 -2.36 -3.33 4.86
CA ILE A 20 -1.57 -4.07 5.86
C ILE A 20 -1.79 -5.57 5.72
N ASN A 21 -3.05 -6.01 5.54
CA ASN A 21 -3.33 -7.42 5.27
C ASN A 21 -2.71 -7.88 3.94
N ALA A 22 -2.77 -7.03 2.90
CA ALA A 22 -2.14 -7.29 1.61
C ALA A 22 -0.60 -7.37 1.66
N ASN A 23 0.06 -6.81 2.69
CA ASN A 23 1.51 -6.87 2.86
C ASN A 23 2.07 -8.29 2.90
N ALA A 24 1.34 -9.24 3.48
CA ALA A 24 1.74 -10.64 3.47
C ALA A 24 1.83 -11.19 2.03
N CYS A 25 0.81 -10.88 1.21
CA CYS A 25 0.76 -11.23 -0.21
C CYS A 25 1.91 -10.56 -0.98
N TYR A 26 2.15 -9.27 -0.74
CA TYR A 26 3.28 -8.54 -1.32
C TYR A 26 4.66 -9.15 -0.99
N ASN A 27 4.89 -9.54 0.27
CA ASN A 27 6.12 -10.20 0.70
C ASN A 27 6.31 -11.56 0.05
N GLN A 28 5.24 -12.32 -0.14
CA GLN A 28 5.27 -13.62 -0.82
C GLN A 28 5.67 -13.48 -2.30
N PHE A 29 5.13 -12.48 -2.99
CA PHE A 29 5.50 -12.16 -4.38
C PHE A 29 6.74 -11.27 -4.51
N ARG A 30 7.40 -10.95 -3.39
CA ARG A 30 8.63 -10.13 -3.31
C ARG A 30 8.50 -8.76 -3.98
N PHE A 31 7.31 -8.16 -3.97
CA PHE A 31 7.03 -6.90 -4.67
C PHE A 31 7.42 -6.92 -6.17
N ARG A 32 7.45 -8.10 -6.81
CA ARG A 32 7.76 -8.26 -8.23
C ARG A 32 6.60 -7.71 -9.06
N ASN A 33 6.70 -6.43 -9.43
CA ASN A 33 5.87 -5.72 -10.41
C ASN A 33 4.50 -5.24 -9.90
N SER A 34 3.73 -4.63 -10.80
CA SER A 34 2.38 -4.11 -10.60
C SER A 34 1.32 -5.17 -10.27
N GLN A 35 1.62 -6.47 -10.42
CA GLN A 35 0.73 -7.56 -10.02
C GLN A 35 0.50 -7.59 -8.50
N THR A 36 1.51 -7.13 -7.77
CA THR A 36 1.50 -6.78 -6.34
C THR A 36 0.20 -6.00 -6.05
N LEU A 37 -0.18 -4.95 -6.80
CA LEU A 37 -1.42 -4.17 -6.53
C LEU A 37 -2.69 -5.01 -6.38
N GLN A 38 -2.76 -6.18 -7.04
CA GLN A 38 -3.90 -7.08 -6.95
C GLN A 38 -4.09 -7.67 -5.55
N CYS A 39 -3.07 -7.63 -4.69
CA CYS A 39 -3.16 -8.04 -3.30
C CYS A 39 -3.97 -7.05 -2.44
N VAL A 40 -4.08 -5.77 -2.84
CA VAL A 40 -4.84 -4.77 -2.09
C VAL A 40 -6.30 -4.80 -2.48
N ASP A 41 -7.16 -4.81 -1.46
CA ASP A 41 -8.60 -4.70 -1.66
C ASP A 41 -8.98 -3.33 -2.23
N GLY A 42 -9.70 -3.34 -3.34
CA GLY A 42 -10.15 -2.13 -4.02
C GLY A 42 -10.82 -2.43 -5.35
N THR A 43 -11.69 -1.51 -5.75
CA THR A 43 -12.55 -1.64 -6.93
C THR A 43 -11.73 -1.65 -8.23
N ASP A 44 -10.70 -0.82 -8.30
CA ASP A 44 -9.85 -0.65 -9.48
C ASP A 44 -8.38 -0.42 -9.08
N ASN A 45 -7.47 -0.54 -10.05
CA ASN A 45 -6.05 -0.29 -9.81
C ASN A 45 -5.75 1.14 -9.30
N ALA A 46 -6.56 2.14 -9.68
CA ALA A 46 -6.42 3.51 -9.18
C ALA A 46 -6.77 3.63 -7.68
N ASP A 47 -7.82 2.94 -7.24
CA ASP A 47 -8.22 2.90 -5.83
C ASP A 47 -7.16 2.17 -4.99
N ARG A 48 -6.71 1.01 -5.46
CA ARG A 48 -5.65 0.22 -4.82
C ARG A 48 -4.34 0.99 -4.72
N ALA A 49 -3.97 1.74 -5.76
CA ALA A 49 -2.80 2.61 -5.79
C ALA A 49 -2.91 3.73 -4.76
N ARG A 50 -4.08 4.40 -4.70
CA ARG A 50 -4.34 5.47 -3.73
C ARG A 50 -4.25 4.96 -2.29
N LYS A 51 -4.85 3.81 -1.98
CA LYS A 51 -4.78 3.16 -0.67
C LYS A 51 -3.35 2.79 -0.32
N ALA A 52 -2.66 2.10 -1.22
CA ALA A 52 -1.26 1.72 -1.07
C ALA A 52 -0.39 2.94 -0.79
N CYS A 53 -0.59 4.04 -1.53
CA CYS A 53 0.16 5.26 -1.39
C CYS A 53 -0.08 5.94 -0.03
N LYS A 54 -1.34 6.11 0.34
CA LYS A 54 -1.79 6.72 1.60
C LYS A 54 -1.29 5.95 2.83
N CYS A 55 -1.27 4.63 2.74
CA CYS A 55 -1.01 3.72 3.86
C CYS A 55 0.37 3.06 3.81
N CYS A 56 1.22 3.41 2.85
CA CYS A 56 2.53 2.77 2.68
C CYS A 56 3.37 2.89 3.95
N SER A 57 3.24 4.01 4.66
CA SER A 57 3.98 4.32 5.89
C SER A 57 3.53 3.42 7.05
N CYS A 58 2.29 2.93 7.03
CA CYS A 58 1.74 2.02 8.04
C CYS A 58 2.23 0.59 7.89
N VAL A 59 2.51 0.18 6.64
CA VAL A 59 3.07 -1.12 6.36
C VAL A 59 4.58 -1.13 6.62
N GLY A 60 5.26 -0.09 6.16
CA GLY A 60 6.69 0.11 6.36
C GLY A 60 7.39 0.62 5.12
N LYS A 61 8.67 0.97 5.30
CA LYS A 61 9.50 1.62 4.27
C LYS A 61 9.54 0.85 2.94
N VAL A 62 9.56 -0.48 2.96
CA VAL A 62 9.57 -1.31 1.75
C VAL A 62 8.36 -1.06 0.84
N MET A 63 7.17 -0.91 1.43
CA MET A 63 5.97 -0.66 0.66
C MET A 63 5.95 0.76 0.11
N CYS A 64 6.42 1.73 0.89
CA CYS A 64 6.58 3.10 0.42
C CYS A 64 7.58 3.26 -0.72
N ASP A 65 8.72 2.57 -0.64
CA ASP A 65 9.71 2.60 -1.72
C ASP A 65 9.14 1.93 -2.97
N TRP A 66 8.41 0.82 -2.82
CA TRP A 66 7.73 0.17 -3.94
C TRP A 66 6.64 1.06 -4.59
N THR A 67 5.76 1.69 -3.82
CA THR A 67 4.71 2.57 -4.38
C THR A 67 5.32 3.72 -5.17
N LYS A 68 6.47 4.25 -4.73
CA LYS A 68 7.22 5.28 -5.46
C LYS A 68 7.88 4.75 -6.73
N GLN A 69 8.51 3.58 -6.67
CA GLN A 69 9.10 2.93 -7.86
C GLN A 69 8.06 2.67 -8.95
N GLN A 70 6.82 2.37 -8.56
CA GLN A 70 5.71 2.12 -9.47
C GLN A 70 4.94 3.40 -9.86
N ASN A 71 5.36 4.59 -9.43
CA ASN A 71 4.66 5.87 -9.67
C ASN A 71 3.18 5.86 -9.20
N LEU A 72 2.90 5.14 -8.12
CA LEU A 72 1.59 5.11 -7.46
C LEU A 72 1.47 6.23 -6.41
N CYS A 73 2.63 6.62 -5.87
CA CYS A 73 2.97 7.90 -5.27
C CYS A 73 4.20 8.47 -6.02
#